data_AF-A0A259MDM7-F1
#
_entry.id   AF-A0A259MDM7-F1
#
_cell.length_a   1.000
_cell.length_b   1.000
_cell.length_c   1.000
_cell.angle_alpha   90.00
_cell.angle_beta   90.00
_cell.angle_gamma   90.00
#
_symmetry.space_group_name_H-M   'P 1'
#
loop_
_entity.id
_entity.type
_entity.pdbx_description
1 polymer ?
#
loop_
_entity_poly.entity_id
_entity_poly.type
_entity_poly.pdbx_seq_one_letter_code
_entity_poly.pdbx_strand_id
1 'polypeptide(L)'
;MASTLASPLRTAARLDYSTLRRAAFGFGLIFLLIAPASPDPLALGVGAFTPWLLLRLIGRPTMPLAIVYYLLSQWLQVFARAFLALVDGEPMAQSIFGPWVVNAYWYMLTSTVVLAVVCRVVLGSISPPTPQNFSAHLAWRPVDVFLVYLGANVVAQVGGLTLGGGLFQFFESVARFKIVAAFLLFTSVMQTGRGWSYLIAIVLVEIGSGMTGLLGDFRGVFVFLGTAALAAQIRWTLRTSASAFLAGFALVFLALFWTSVKTEYREYATGGSESQALQLSLSDRAEYMLGRVARIGDIDWALTSKALLERLAYVDITGLVINVDQAGSEPSSMRQWSDAFSHVLRPRFLFPDKEALSDTEVYIRLTKADLLENMRGGTSISVGYMAENYVDLGFPGMLAGVFAVGLLVALVIRFFFSFDVPWMVRQGAALAYVYSICASGLEVSLPKLLGSSLTFAVAYGLILKFAFPIGRRWLDRRARQAVVTTPRRTGRVSRRGRGSPH
;
A
#
# COMPACT_ATOMS: atom_id res chain seq x y z
N MET A 1 31.07 51.03 0.14
CA MET A 1 31.06 49.56 0.30
C MET A 1 29.63 49.11 0.55
N ALA A 2 28.89 48.79 -0.51
CA ALA A 2 27.51 48.32 -0.42
C ALA A 2 27.50 46.79 -0.37
N SER A 3 27.07 46.26 0.78
CA SER A 3 26.81 44.84 0.98
C SER A 3 25.60 44.43 0.13
N THR A 4 25.84 43.78 -1.00
CA THR A 4 24.82 43.06 -1.75
C THR A 4 24.43 41.82 -0.92
N LEU A 5 23.41 41.99 -0.08
CA LEU A 5 22.72 40.89 0.59
C LEU A 5 22.24 39.91 -0.48
N ALA A 6 22.95 38.79 -0.60
CA ALA A 6 22.54 37.68 -1.44
C ALA A 6 21.16 37.22 -0.96
N SER A 7 20.12 37.54 -1.73
CA SER A 7 18.77 37.03 -1.52
C SER A 7 18.85 35.51 -1.32
N PRO A 8 18.30 34.95 -0.23
CA PRO A 8 18.36 33.52 0.01
C PRO A 8 17.74 32.82 -1.19
N LEU A 9 18.53 31.98 -1.86
CA LEU A 9 18.10 31.15 -2.97
C LEU A 9 16.84 30.38 -2.51
N ARG A 10 15.66 30.77 -3.03
CA ARG A 10 14.42 30.05 -2.76
C ARG A 10 14.57 28.65 -3.31
N THR A 11 14.87 27.68 -2.44
CA THR A 11 14.90 26.27 -2.78
C THR A 11 13.49 25.90 -3.26
N ALA A 12 13.36 25.56 -4.55
CA ALA A 12 12.06 25.19 -5.12
C ALA A 12 11.42 24.09 -4.26
N ALA A 13 10.14 24.28 -3.90
CA ALA A 13 9.39 23.30 -3.11
C ALA A 13 9.42 21.93 -3.81
N ARG A 14 9.73 20.87 -3.07
CA ARG A 14 9.72 19.49 -3.57
C ARG A 14 8.66 18.68 -2.83
N LEU A 15 8.12 17.68 -3.51
CA LEU A 15 7.28 16.66 -2.91
C LEU A 15 8.15 15.77 -2.02
N ASP A 16 8.17 16.07 -0.73
CA ASP A 16 8.95 15.38 0.28
C ASP A 16 8.14 15.23 1.59
N TYR A 17 8.75 14.62 2.61
CA TYR A 17 8.17 14.50 3.95
C TYR A 17 7.73 15.84 4.56
N SER A 18 8.47 16.92 4.28
CA SER A 18 8.14 18.25 4.83
C SER A 18 6.86 18.82 4.21
N THR A 19 6.65 18.57 2.92
CA THR A 19 5.46 18.97 2.18
C THR A 19 4.26 18.15 2.63
N LEU A 20 4.41 16.82 2.75
CA LEU A 20 3.34 15.96 3.29
C LEU A 20 2.96 16.36 4.72
N ARG A 21 3.93 16.63 5.59
CA ARG A 21 3.67 17.05 6.97
C ARG A 21 2.91 18.37 7.02
N ARG A 22 3.23 19.33 6.15
CA ARG A 22 2.49 20.60 6.04
C ARG A 22 1.07 20.39 5.53
N ALA A 23 0.87 19.54 4.53
CA ALA A 23 -0.45 19.18 4.04
C ALA A 23 -1.30 18.50 5.14
N ALA A 24 -0.73 17.55 5.88
CA ALA A 24 -1.37 16.89 7.00
C ALA A 24 -1.73 17.86 8.14
N PHE A 25 -0.88 18.86 8.40
CA PHE A 25 -1.19 19.91 9.39
C PHE A 25 -2.38 20.76 8.94
N GLY A 26 -2.41 21.18 7.67
CA GLY A 26 -3.53 21.92 7.10
C GLY A 26 -4.83 21.13 7.12
N PHE A 27 -4.77 19.84 6.79
CA PHE A 27 -5.90 18.90 6.91
C PHE A 27 -6.43 18.84 8.35
N GLY A 28 -5.55 18.68 9.34
CA GLY A 28 -5.92 18.71 10.76
C GLY A 28 -6.59 20.02 11.17
N LEU A 29 -6.08 21.17 10.74
CA LEU A 29 -6.69 22.48 11.02
C LEU A 29 -8.09 22.62 10.43
N ILE A 30 -8.30 22.18 9.18
CA ILE A 30 -9.62 22.23 8.54
C ILE A 30 -10.64 21.40 9.34
N PHE A 31 -10.28 20.17 9.70
CA PHE A 31 -11.17 19.30 10.46
C PHE A 31 -11.35 19.73 11.91
N LEU A 32 -10.37 20.41 12.51
CA LEU A 32 -10.53 21.02 13.83
C LEU A 32 -11.56 22.16 13.81
N LEU A 33 -11.66 22.91 12.71
CA LEU A 33 -12.70 23.93 12.54
C LEU A 33 -14.10 23.33 12.34
N ILE A 34 -14.17 22.15 11.71
CA ILE A 34 -15.43 21.42 11.47
C ILE A 34 -15.86 20.64 12.73
N ALA A 35 -14.91 20.19 13.55
CA ALA A 35 -15.12 19.33 14.71
C ALA A 35 -16.25 19.76 15.65
N PRO A 36 -16.45 21.05 16.01
CA PRO A 36 -17.54 21.46 16.88
C PRO A 36 -18.95 21.14 16.35
N ALA A 37 -19.10 20.96 15.03
CA ALA A 37 -20.36 20.59 14.39
C ALA A 37 -20.53 19.06 14.23
N SER A 38 -19.55 18.26 14.66
CA SER A 38 -19.60 16.80 14.58
C SER A 38 -20.23 16.18 15.85
N PRO A 39 -20.90 15.03 15.74
CA PRO A 39 -21.33 14.26 16.91
C PRO A 39 -20.18 13.85 17.85
N ASP A 40 -18.98 13.64 17.32
CA ASP A 40 -17.77 13.28 18.07
C ASP A 40 -16.61 14.28 17.82
N PRO A 41 -16.68 15.53 18.36
CA PRO A 41 -15.73 16.59 18.03
C PRO A 41 -14.26 16.23 18.29
N LEU A 42 -13.99 15.60 19.43
CA LEU A 42 -12.63 15.23 19.82
C LEU A 42 -12.06 14.13 18.92
N ALA A 43 -12.86 13.11 18.59
CA ALA A 43 -12.42 12.04 17.70
C ALA A 43 -12.10 12.60 16.31
N LEU A 44 -12.99 13.44 15.75
CA LEU A 44 -12.76 14.05 14.44
C LEU A 44 -11.51 14.94 14.43
N GLY A 45 -11.38 15.84 15.41
CA GLY A 45 -10.24 16.77 15.50
C GLY A 45 -8.90 16.06 15.71
N VAL A 46 -8.79 15.20 16.73
CA VAL A 46 -7.55 14.48 17.05
C VAL A 46 -7.22 13.46 15.96
N GLY A 47 -8.23 12.75 15.47
CA GLY A 47 -8.12 11.85 14.33
C GLY A 47 -7.50 12.54 13.12
N ALA A 48 -7.99 13.73 12.77
CA ALA A 48 -7.48 14.47 11.62
C ALA A 48 -6.05 15.03 11.82
N PHE A 49 -5.64 15.31 13.06
CA PHE A 49 -4.26 15.71 13.36
C PHE A 49 -3.26 14.55 13.42
N THR A 50 -3.75 13.31 13.50
CA THR A 50 -2.89 12.13 13.64
C THR A 50 -1.89 11.95 12.49
N PRO A 51 -2.21 12.15 11.19
CA PRO A 51 -1.24 12.08 10.10
C PRO A 51 -0.06 13.03 10.28
N TRP A 52 -0.32 14.24 10.78
CA TRP A 52 0.74 15.21 11.06
C TRP A 52 1.68 14.69 12.15
N LEU A 53 1.12 14.12 13.23
CA LEU A 53 1.89 13.50 14.30
C LEU A 53 2.70 12.31 13.79
N LEU A 54 2.09 11.38 13.06
CA LEU A 54 2.75 10.21 12.45
C LEU A 54 3.92 10.65 11.58
N LEU A 55 3.70 11.61 10.66
CA LEU A 55 4.74 12.15 9.79
C LEU A 55 5.82 12.92 10.55
N ARG A 56 5.48 13.56 11.68
CA ARG A 56 6.46 14.22 12.55
C ARG A 56 7.35 13.20 13.27
N LEU A 57 6.78 12.08 13.71
CA LEU A 57 7.53 10.99 14.36
C LEU A 57 8.52 10.34 13.37
N ILE A 58 8.06 10.00 12.15
CA ILE A 58 8.88 9.26 11.17
C ILE A 58 9.69 10.15 10.22
N GLY A 59 9.48 11.47 10.20
CA GLY A 59 9.94 12.40 9.16
C GLY A 59 11.43 12.67 9.09
N ARG A 60 12.25 11.63 8.89
CA ARG A 60 13.68 11.72 8.58
C ARG A 60 13.93 11.50 7.08
N PRO A 61 14.92 12.16 6.47
CA PRO A 61 15.21 12.00 5.04
C PRO A 61 15.56 10.57 4.60
N THR A 62 16.08 9.75 5.52
CA THR A 62 16.48 8.36 5.26
C THR A 62 15.37 7.34 5.53
N MET A 63 14.22 7.78 6.05
CA MET A 63 13.12 6.90 6.37
C MET A 63 12.61 6.22 5.08
N PRO A 64 12.40 4.89 5.09
CA PRO A 64 11.77 4.19 3.98
C PRO A 64 10.37 4.77 3.70
N LEU A 65 10.10 5.11 2.45
CA LEU A 65 8.88 5.80 2.05
C LEU A 65 7.64 4.89 2.15
N ALA A 66 7.85 3.57 2.08
CA ALA A 66 6.82 2.58 2.31
C ALA A 66 6.14 2.74 3.68
N ILE A 67 6.85 3.24 4.71
CA ILE A 67 6.29 3.48 6.05
C ILE A 67 5.23 4.60 6.03
N VAL A 68 5.37 5.58 5.13
CA VAL A 68 4.36 6.63 4.97
C VAL A 68 3.04 6.00 4.53
N TYR A 69 3.09 5.16 3.50
CA TYR A 69 1.90 4.43 3.05
C TYR A 69 1.36 3.53 4.16
N TYR A 70 2.21 2.73 4.80
CA TYR A 70 1.82 1.80 5.88
C TYR A 70 1.03 2.47 7.01
N LEU A 71 1.50 3.64 7.48
CA LEU A 71 0.89 4.33 8.61
C LEU A 71 -0.34 5.14 8.18
N LEU A 72 -0.29 5.80 7.02
CA LEU A 72 -1.40 6.61 6.54
C LEU A 72 -2.58 5.76 6.06
N SER A 73 -2.35 4.57 5.50
CA SER A 73 -3.43 3.66 5.10
C SER A 73 -4.21 3.14 6.32
N GLN A 74 -3.50 2.77 7.38
CA GLN A 74 -4.11 2.33 8.64
C GLN A 74 -4.82 3.47 9.35
N TRP A 75 -4.17 4.64 9.43
CA TRP A 75 -4.83 5.83 9.95
C TRP A 75 -6.12 6.14 9.18
N LEU A 76 -6.11 6.06 7.85
CA LEU A 76 -7.29 6.35 7.03
C LEU A 76 -8.45 5.44 7.39
N GLN A 77 -8.21 4.15 7.65
CA GLN A 77 -9.24 3.21 8.05
C GLN A 77 -9.79 3.49 9.46
N VAL A 78 -8.94 3.93 10.40
CA VAL A 78 -9.41 4.36 11.72
C VAL A 78 -10.21 5.67 11.61
N PHE A 79 -9.67 6.67 10.90
CA PHE A 79 -10.28 7.99 10.75
C PHE A 79 -11.59 7.95 9.96
N ALA A 80 -11.73 7.03 9.01
CA ALA A 80 -12.96 6.83 8.24
C ALA A 80 -14.18 6.68 9.16
N ARG A 81 -14.05 6.07 10.34
CA ARG A 81 -15.17 5.93 11.28
C ARG A 81 -15.63 7.24 11.89
N ALA A 82 -14.69 8.12 12.27
CA ALA A 82 -15.03 9.46 12.78
C ALA A 82 -15.64 10.33 11.67
N PHE A 83 -15.17 10.17 10.43
CA PHE A 83 -15.78 10.83 9.28
C PHE A 83 -17.18 10.29 8.99
N LEU A 84 -17.40 8.98 9.13
CA LEU A 84 -18.72 8.36 8.98
C LEU A 84 -19.71 8.87 10.04
N ALA A 85 -19.30 9.02 11.30
CA ALA A 85 -20.13 9.63 12.35
C ALA A 85 -20.58 11.06 12.00
N LEU A 86 -19.70 11.86 11.39
CA LEU A 86 -20.05 13.18 10.87
C LEU A 86 -21.09 13.11 9.74
N VAL A 87 -20.95 12.14 8.82
CA VAL A 87 -21.85 11.97 7.68
C VAL A 87 -23.22 11.47 8.11
N ASP A 88 -23.27 10.50 9.02
CA ASP A 88 -24.53 9.93 9.54
C ASP A 88 -25.22 10.88 10.52
N GLY A 89 -24.48 11.80 11.14
CA GLY A 89 -25.02 12.67 12.20
C GLY A 89 -25.23 11.95 13.53
N GLU A 90 -24.69 10.74 13.68
CA GLU A 90 -24.84 9.90 14.86
C GLU A 90 -23.50 9.72 15.60
N PRO A 91 -23.48 9.83 16.94
CA PRO A 91 -22.28 9.54 17.74
C PRO A 91 -21.82 8.08 17.59
N MET A 92 -20.51 7.84 17.59
CA MET A 92 -19.94 6.48 17.55
C MET A 92 -20.44 5.58 18.68
N ALA A 93 -20.70 6.13 19.87
CA ALA A 93 -21.22 5.38 21.00
C ALA A 93 -22.67 4.87 20.81
N GLN A 94 -23.40 5.39 19.82
CA GLN A 94 -24.75 4.95 19.46
C GLN A 94 -24.76 4.03 18.24
N SER A 95 -23.58 3.60 17.78
CA SER A 95 -23.47 2.69 16.64
C SER A 95 -24.21 1.38 16.88
N ILE A 96 -24.78 0.83 15.80
CA ILE A 96 -25.36 -0.53 15.79
C ILE A 96 -24.35 -1.61 16.21
N PHE A 97 -23.05 -1.34 16.04
CA PHE A 97 -21.97 -2.22 16.49
C PHE A 97 -21.64 -2.04 17.98
N GLY A 98 -22.48 -1.34 18.73
CA GLY A 98 -22.44 -1.18 20.18
C GLY A 98 -21.61 0.02 20.68
N PRO A 99 -21.68 0.29 21.99
CA PRO A 99 -21.11 1.51 22.57
C PRO A 99 -19.58 1.52 22.58
N TRP A 100 -18.93 0.35 22.51
CA TRP A 100 -17.48 0.23 22.57
C TRP A 100 -16.76 0.61 21.27
N VAL A 101 -17.48 0.98 20.21
CA VAL A 101 -16.89 1.54 18.98
C VAL A 101 -16.06 2.79 19.25
N VAL A 102 -16.47 3.64 20.21
CA VAL A 102 -15.69 4.82 20.60
C VAL A 102 -14.35 4.43 21.25
N ASN A 103 -14.33 3.38 22.07
CA ASN A 103 -13.11 2.86 22.67
C ASN A 103 -12.19 2.24 21.62
N ALA A 104 -12.76 1.42 20.72
CA ALA A 104 -12.04 0.83 19.59
C ALA A 104 -11.34 1.92 18.77
N TYR A 105 -12.02 3.03 18.48
CA TYR A 105 -11.45 4.16 17.75
C TYR A 105 -10.16 4.66 18.42
N TRP A 106 -10.21 4.96 19.72
CA TRP A 106 -9.06 5.49 20.46
C TRP A 106 -7.94 4.46 20.61
N TYR A 107 -8.27 3.19 20.84
CA TYR A 107 -7.30 2.11 20.97
C TYR A 107 -6.54 1.90 19.65
N MET A 108 -7.25 1.88 18.52
CA MET A 108 -6.66 1.73 17.19
C MET A 108 -5.88 2.98 16.78
N LEU A 109 -6.38 4.19 17.07
CA LEU A 109 -5.65 5.42 16.79
C LEU A 109 -4.32 5.47 17.57
N THR A 110 -4.35 5.12 18.84
CA THR A 110 -3.14 5.00 19.69
C THR A 110 -2.19 3.94 19.15
N SER A 111 -2.72 2.81 18.67
CA SER A 111 -1.95 1.74 18.03
C SER A 111 -1.20 2.23 16.80
N THR A 112 -1.79 3.10 15.96
CA THR A 112 -1.06 3.70 14.82
C THR A 112 0.13 4.57 15.27
N VAL A 113 0.02 5.26 16.40
CA VAL A 113 1.12 6.05 16.99
C VAL A 113 2.21 5.12 17.51
N VAL A 114 1.86 4.02 18.17
CA VAL A 114 2.81 2.99 18.63
C VAL A 114 3.60 2.42 17.44
N LEU A 115 2.93 2.05 16.34
CA LEU A 115 3.60 1.58 15.12
C LEU A 115 4.61 2.61 14.60
N ALA A 116 4.24 3.90 14.58
CA ALA A 116 5.12 4.97 14.13
C ALA A 116 6.36 5.13 15.03
N VAL A 117 6.20 5.03 16.36
CA VAL A 117 7.31 5.08 17.33
C VAL A 117 8.27 3.92 17.10
N VAL A 118 7.77 2.68 16.97
CA VAL A 118 8.63 1.51 16.75
C VAL A 118 9.39 1.60 15.43
N CYS A 119 8.69 1.93 14.34
CA CYS A 119 9.32 2.17 13.04
C CYS A 119 10.42 3.23 13.16
N ARG A 120 10.17 4.30 13.92
CA ARG A 120 11.14 5.38 14.13
C ARG A 120 12.37 4.95 14.92
N VAL A 121 12.23 4.10 15.92
CA VAL A 121 13.34 3.55 16.70
C VAL A 121 14.20 2.63 15.85
N VAL A 122 13.60 1.71 15.11
CA VAL A 122 14.30 0.66 14.35
C VAL A 122 14.89 1.19 13.04
N LEU A 123 14.14 1.99 12.29
CA LEU A 123 14.54 2.48 10.96
C LEU A 123 15.26 3.84 11.03
N GLY A 124 15.16 4.55 12.15
CA GLY A 124 15.76 5.86 12.31
C GLY A 124 17.29 5.88 12.25
N SER A 125 17.93 4.72 12.37
CA SER A 125 19.39 4.54 12.28
C SER A 125 19.87 4.06 10.91
N ILE A 126 19.01 4.04 9.88
CA ILE A 126 19.44 3.75 8.51
C ILE A 126 20.32 4.90 8.00
N SER A 127 21.54 4.56 7.59
CA SER A 127 22.51 5.48 7.02
C SER A 127 22.00 6.10 5.70
N PRO A 128 22.27 7.39 5.45
CA PRO A 128 21.91 8.02 4.19
C PRO A 128 22.64 7.36 3.01
N PRO A 129 22.00 7.24 1.85
CA PRO A 129 22.65 6.71 0.66
C PRO A 129 23.71 7.68 0.14
N THR A 130 24.79 7.14 -0.43
CA THR A 130 25.72 7.95 -1.22
C THR A 130 25.01 8.47 -2.49
N PRO A 131 25.43 9.61 -3.07
CA PRO A 131 24.83 10.13 -4.29
C PRO A 131 24.83 9.12 -5.45
N GLN A 132 25.90 8.33 -5.57
CA GLN A 132 26.04 7.27 -6.58
C GLN A 132 25.01 6.15 -6.36
N ASN A 133 24.82 5.72 -5.12
CA ASN A 133 23.86 4.67 -4.77
C ASN A 133 22.41 5.15 -5.00
N PHE A 134 22.13 6.41 -4.69
CA PHE A 134 20.83 7.03 -4.92
C PHE A 134 20.47 7.10 -6.41
N SER A 135 21.41 7.51 -7.27
CA SER A 135 21.17 7.72 -8.70
C SER A 135 21.46 6.51 -9.59
N ALA A 136 21.99 5.40 -9.05
CA ALA A 136 22.42 4.24 -9.84
C ALA A 136 21.33 3.68 -10.78
N HIS A 137 20.07 3.69 -10.33
CA HIS A 137 18.93 3.21 -11.12
C HIS A 137 18.67 4.05 -12.40
N LEU A 138 19.08 5.31 -12.42
CA LEU A 138 18.89 6.22 -13.55
C LEU A 138 19.75 5.88 -14.77
N ALA A 139 20.78 5.05 -14.60
CA ALA A 139 21.59 4.55 -15.71
C ALA A 139 20.81 3.52 -16.56
N TRP A 140 19.78 2.89 -16.00
CA TRP A 140 19.01 1.86 -16.69
C TRP A 140 18.00 2.46 -17.65
N ARG A 141 17.83 1.82 -18.81
CA ARG A 141 16.91 2.29 -19.82
C ARG A 141 15.47 1.96 -19.39
N PRO A 142 14.51 2.89 -19.52
CA PRO A 142 13.11 2.63 -19.16
C PRO A 142 12.52 1.37 -19.81
N VAL A 143 12.86 1.11 -21.08
CA VAL A 143 12.42 -0.10 -21.78
C VAL A 143 12.94 -1.38 -21.14
N ASP A 144 14.20 -1.41 -20.68
CA ASP A 144 14.77 -2.62 -20.10
C ASP A 144 14.18 -2.88 -18.70
N VAL A 145 13.85 -1.82 -17.93
CA VAL A 145 13.12 -1.94 -16.65
C VAL A 145 11.67 -2.39 -16.88
N PHE A 146 11.01 -1.89 -17.93
CA PHE A 146 9.68 -2.34 -18.33
C PHE A 146 9.65 -3.83 -18.73
N LEU A 147 10.69 -4.32 -19.42
CA LEU A 147 10.84 -5.74 -19.73
C LEU A 147 11.01 -6.59 -18.46
N VAL A 148 11.72 -6.09 -17.44
CA VAL A 148 11.81 -6.76 -16.12
C VAL A 148 10.43 -6.83 -15.47
N TYR A 149 9.63 -5.77 -15.54
CA TYR A 149 8.25 -5.77 -15.07
C TYR A 149 7.38 -6.81 -15.79
N LEU A 150 7.45 -6.89 -17.13
CA LEU A 150 6.71 -7.90 -17.90
C LEU A 150 7.18 -9.32 -17.55
N GLY A 151 8.50 -9.53 -17.48
CA GLY A 151 9.07 -10.82 -17.09
C GLY A 151 8.63 -11.27 -15.71
N ALA A 152 8.58 -10.35 -14.73
CA ALA A 152 8.08 -10.64 -13.40
C ALA A 152 6.61 -11.07 -13.40
N ASN A 153 5.77 -10.42 -14.22
CA ASN A 153 4.37 -10.84 -14.39
C ASN A 153 4.25 -12.22 -15.04
N VAL A 154 5.06 -12.54 -16.05
CA VAL A 154 5.04 -13.87 -16.68
C VAL A 154 5.46 -14.95 -15.67
N VAL A 155 6.54 -14.73 -14.92
CA VAL A 155 6.99 -15.65 -13.87
C VAL A 155 5.90 -15.85 -12.82
N ALA A 156 5.19 -14.79 -12.43
CA ALA A 156 4.06 -14.88 -11.51
C ALA A 156 2.96 -15.83 -12.03
N GLN A 157 2.54 -15.62 -13.28
CA GLN A 157 1.46 -16.40 -13.88
C GLN A 157 1.86 -17.87 -14.07
N VAL A 158 3.07 -18.12 -14.59
CA VAL A 158 3.58 -19.49 -14.78
C VAL A 158 3.76 -20.21 -13.45
N GLY A 159 4.31 -19.52 -12.43
CA GLY A 159 4.46 -20.08 -11.09
C GLY A 159 3.11 -20.46 -10.48
N GLY A 160 2.08 -19.63 -10.67
CA GLY A 160 0.74 -19.91 -10.17
C GLY A 160 0.05 -21.10 -10.84
N LEU A 161 0.32 -21.35 -12.13
CA LEU A 161 -0.25 -22.48 -12.86
C LEU A 161 0.46 -23.81 -12.58
N THR A 162 1.74 -23.78 -12.22
CA THR A 162 2.59 -24.98 -12.16
C THR A 162 2.83 -25.49 -10.75
N LEU A 163 2.73 -24.62 -9.73
CA LEU A 163 3.10 -24.94 -8.36
C LEU A 163 1.90 -24.83 -7.43
N GLY A 164 1.46 -25.97 -6.90
CA GLY A 164 0.43 -26.05 -5.86
C GLY A 164 0.99 -25.93 -4.43
N GLY A 165 0.09 -25.72 -3.47
CA GLY A 165 0.39 -25.85 -2.03
C GLY A 165 1.35 -24.78 -1.47
N GLY A 166 2.26 -25.18 -0.57
CA GLY A 166 3.13 -24.25 0.15
C GLY A 166 4.13 -23.48 -0.72
N LEU A 167 4.52 -24.02 -1.87
CA LEU A 167 5.39 -23.32 -2.82
C LEU A 167 4.66 -22.17 -3.53
N PHE A 168 3.34 -22.28 -3.72
CA PHE A 168 2.54 -21.21 -4.31
C PHE A 168 2.70 -19.89 -3.54
N GLN A 169 2.63 -19.92 -2.20
CA GLN A 169 2.79 -18.72 -1.35
C GLN A 169 4.18 -18.07 -1.51
N PHE A 170 5.22 -18.90 -1.67
CA PHE A 170 6.56 -18.42 -1.94
C PHE A 170 6.65 -17.73 -3.31
N PHE A 171 6.10 -18.37 -4.35
CA PHE A 171 6.08 -17.80 -5.70
C PHE A 171 5.16 -16.58 -5.83
N GLU A 172 4.10 -16.50 -5.03
CA GLU A 172 3.27 -15.30 -4.91
C GLU A 172 4.10 -14.14 -4.35
N SER A 173 4.95 -14.41 -3.35
CA SER A 173 5.89 -13.39 -2.87
C SER A 173 6.86 -12.97 -3.97
N VAL A 174 7.45 -13.92 -4.72
CA VAL A 174 8.32 -13.63 -5.87
C VAL A 174 7.60 -12.80 -6.94
N ALA A 175 6.33 -13.09 -7.22
CA ALA A 175 5.49 -12.37 -8.17
C ALA A 175 5.36 -10.87 -7.85
N ARG A 176 5.40 -10.51 -6.56
CA ARG A 176 5.38 -9.11 -6.13
C ARG A 176 6.61 -8.33 -6.61
N PHE A 177 7.65 -8.97 -7.17
CA PHE A 177 8.82 -8.28 -7.72
C PHE A 177 8.45 -7.28 -8.82
N LYS A 178 7.30 -7.48 -9.50
CA LYS A 178 6.72 -6.49 -10.42
C LYS A 178 6.56 -5.12 -9.78
N ILE A 179 6.27 -5.04 -8.47
CA ILE A 179 6.13 -3.78 -7.73
C ILE A 179 7.46 -3.03 -7.67
N VAL A 180 8.57 -3.74 -7.46
CA VAL A 180 9.92 -3.15 -7.46
C VAL A 180 10.23 -2.58 -8.84
N ALA A 181 9.96 -3.34 -9.90
CA ALA A 181 10.21 -2.90 -11.28
C ALA A 181 9.33 -1.69 -11.66
N ALA A 182 8.05 -1.70 -11.31
CA ALA A 182 7.14 -0.57 -11.51
C ALA A 182 7.61 0.67 -10.74
N PHE A 183 7.97 0.53 -9.47
CA PHE A 183 8.51 1.61 -8.65
C PHE A 183 9.79 2.20 -9.23
N LEU A 184 10.73 1.37 -9.69
CA LEU A 184 11.97 1.80 -10.34
C LEU A 184 11.69 2.54 -11.65
N LEU A 185 10.75 2.06 -12.46
CA LEU A 185 10.37 2.73 -13.69
C LEU A 185 9.75 4.10 -13.39
N PHE A 186 8.81 4.17 -12.44
CA PHE A 186 8.12 5.41 -12.08
C PHE A 186 9.10 6.45 -11.57
N THR A 187 9.97 6.09 -10.62
CA THR A 187 11.02 6.98 -10.11
C THR A 187 11.96 7.46 -11.21
N SER A 188 12.42 6.56 -12.08
CA SER A 188 13.31 6.89 -13.20
C SER A 188 12.66 7.86 -14.19
N VAL A 189 11.41 7.61 -14.58
CA VAL A 189 10.66 8.45 -15.53
C VAL A 189 10.40 9.84 -14.94
N MET A 190 10.03 9.91 -13.66
CA MET A 190 9.79 11.19 -12.96
C MET A 190 11.06 12.02 -12.79
N GLN A 191 12.22 11.39 -12.57
CA GLN A 191 13.50 12.09 -12.41
C GLN A 191 14.14 12.49 -13.74
N THR A 192 14.00 11.66 -14.79
CA THR A 192 14.66 11.90 -16.10
C THR A 192 13.74 12.55 -17.13
N GLY A 193 12.43 12.47 -16.96
CA GLY A 193 11.42 12.85 -17.96
C GLY A 193 11.34 11.91 -19.16
N ARG A 194 12.01 10.76 -19.14
CA ARG A 194 12.10 9.81 -20.27
C ARG A 194 11.34 8.53 -19.99
N GLY A 195 10.62 8.01 -20.99
CA GLY A 195 9.92 6.72 -20.90
C GLY A 195 8.48 6.78 -20.41
N TRP A 196 7.81 7.92 -20.56
CA TRP A 196 6.40 8.11 -20.18
C TRP A 196 5.44 7.09 -20.83
N SER A 197 5.70 6.66 -22.06
CA SER A 197 4.90 5.63 -22.73
C SER A 197 4.90 4.30 -21.96
N TYR A 198 6.06 3.87 -21.45
CA TYR A 198 6.17 2.66 -20.64
C TYR A 198 5.50 2.82 -19.28
N LEU A 199 5.60 4.00 -18.66
CA LEU A 199 4.89 4.31 -17.41
C LEU A 199 3.37 4.19 -17.60
N ILE A 200 2.83 4.83 -18.64
CA ILE A 200 1.40 4.78 -18.99
C ILE A 200 0.99 3.34 -19.28
N ALA A 201 1.81 2.57 -20.00
CA ALA A 201 1.53 1.16 -20.26
C ALA A 201 1.41 0.34 -18.97
N ILE A 202 2.31 0.49 -17.98
CA ILE A 202 2.17 -0.17 -16.67
C ILE A 202 0.88 0.26 -15.98
N VAL A 203 0.56 1.56 -15.98
CA VAL A 203 -0.67 2.06 -15.35
C VAL A 203 -1.91 1.43 -15.97
N LEU A 204 -2.00 1.38 -17.30
CA LEU A 204 -3.11 0.76 -18.01
C LEU A 204 -3.19 -0.75 -17.77
N VAL A 205 -2.04 -1.45 -17.74
CA VAL A 205 -1.99 -2.89 -17.47
C VAL A 205 -2.46 -3.19 -16.04
N GLU A 206 -1.96 -2.48 -15.03
CA GLU A 206 -2.35 -2.71 -13.63
C GLU A 206 -3.80 -2.33 -13.36
N ILE A 207 -4.32 -1.24 -13.96
CA ILE A 207 -5.75 -0.89 -13.86
C ILE A 207 -6.59 -1.94 -14.57
N GLY A 208 -6.26 -2.30 -15.81
CA GLY A 208 -7.02 -3.29 -16.59
C GLY A 208 -7.05 -4.65 -15.89
N SER A 209 -5.89 -5.19 -15.53
CA SER A 209 -5.80 -6.47 -14.82
C SER A 209 -6.46 -6.39 -13.44
N GLY A 210 -6.29 -5.28 -12.71
CA GLY A 210 -6.88 -5.08 -11.39
C GLY A 210 -8.40 -5.03 -11.42
N MET A 211 -8.99 -4.35 -12.40
CA MET A 211 -10.45 -4.24 -12.60
C MET A 211 -11.07 -5.55 -13.08
N THR A 212 -10.36 -6.33 -13.90
CA THR A 212 -10.82 -7.68 -14.32
C THR A 212 -10.50 -8.78 -13.31
N GLY A 213 -9.87 -8.46 -12.17
CA GLY A 213 -9.58 -9.43 -11.11
C GLY A 213 -10.71 -9.52 -10.10
N LEU A 214 -10.82 -10.66 -9.40
CA LEU A 214 -11.86 -10.88 -8.38
C LEU A 214 -11.81 -9.88 -7.20
N LEU A 215 -10.62 -9.35 -6.90
CA LEU A 215 -10.35 -8.54 -5.71
C LEU A 215 -10.16 -7.03 -5.98
N GLY A 216 -10.18 -6.57 -7.23
CA GLY A 216 -10.05 -5.14 -7.53
C GLY A 216 -8.68 -4.56 -7.16
N ASP A 217 -7.57 -5.18 -7.58
CA ASP A 217 -6.20 -4.79 -7.17
C ASP A 217 -5.67 -3.51 -7.87
N PHE A 218 -6.51 -2.78 -8.59
CA PHE A 218 -6.12 -1.58 -9.37
C PHE A 218 -5.53 -0.47 -8.49
N ARG A 219 -5.89 -0.42 -7.20
CA ARG A 219 -5.37 0.56 -6.23
C ARG A 219 -3.84 0.51 -6.08
N GLY A 220 -3.23 -0.66 -6.31
CA GLY A 220 -1.79 -0.85 -6.14
C GLY A 220 -0.97 0.12 -6.96
N VAL A 221 -1.36 0.37 -8.22
CA VAL A 221 -0.57 1.25 -9.09
C VAL A 221 -0.53 2.69 -8.61
N PHE A 222 -1.60 3.18 -7.98
CA PHE A 222 -1.64 4.52 -7.40
C PHE A 222 -0.76 4.62 -6.15
N VAL A 223 -0.72 3.56 -5.33
CA VAL A 223 0.21 3.46 -4.20
C VAL A 223 1.66 3.49 -4.69
N PHE A 224 1.97 2.75 -5.77
CA PHE A 224 3.32 2.73 -6.34
C PHE A 224 3.69 4.10 -6.91
N LEU A 225 2.78 4.74 -7.64
CA LEU A 225 2.97 6.06 -8.22
C LEU A 225 3.17 7.14 -7.16
N GLY A 226 2.33 7.18 -6.13
CA GLY A 226 2.45 8.15 -5.02
C GLY A 226 3.75 7.98 -4.24
N THR A 227 4.12 6.74 -3.91
CA THR A 227 5.38 6.45 -3.20
C THR A 227 6.59 6.77 -4.07
N ALA A 228 6.55 6.45 -5.37
CA ALA A 228 7.60 6.79 -6.33
C ALA A 228 7.74 8.31 -6.50
N ALA A 229 6.65 9.07 -6.52
CA ALA A 229 6.69 10.53 -6.63
C ALA A 229 7.37 11.18 -5.43
N LEU A 230 7.13 10.65 -4.23
CA LEU A 230 7.85 11.06 -3.01
C LEU A 230 9.34 10.67 -3.07
N ALA A 231 9.66 9.48 -3.56
CA ALA A 231 11.03 9.01 -3.71
C ALA A 231 11.83 9.83 -4.74
N ALA A 232 11.17 10.21 -5.82
CA ALA A 232 11.72 11.02 -6.88
C ALA A 232 12.00 12.47 -6.44
N GLN A 233 11.37 12.93 -5.35
CA GLN A 233 11.41 14.32 -4.86
C GLN A 233 11.06 15.33 -5.95
N ILE A 234 9.94 15.08 -6.65
CA ILE A 234 9.49 15.91 -7.78
C ILE A 234 9.30 17.35 -7.31
N ARG A 235 9.66 18.32 -8.15
CA ARG A 235 9.39 19.74 -7.88
C ARG A 235 7.87 19.97 -7.81
N TRP A 236 7.41 20.51 -6.69
CA TRP A 236 6.00 20.84 -6.50
C TRP A 236 5.67 22.10 -7.29
N THR A 237 4.79 21.96 -8.27
CA THR A 237 4.31 23.00 -9.17
C THR A 237 2.78 22.91 -9.30
N LEU A 238 2.15 23.89 -9.95
CA LEU A 238 0.73 23.81 -10.26
C LEU A 238 0.40 22.58 -11.12
N ARG A 239 1.29 22.23 -12.06
CA ARG A 239 1.15 21.03 -12.91
C ARG A 239 1.17 19.75 -12.09
N THR A 240 2.13 19.59 -11.18
CA THR A 240 2.17 18.38 -10.31
C THR A 240 0.98 18.32 -9.37
N SER A 241 0.49 19.47 -8.90
CA SER A 241 -0.72 19.55 -8.09
C SER A 241 -1.95 19.07 -8.88
N ALA A 242 -2.10 19.54 -10.13
CA ALA A 242 -3.18 19.10 -11.02
C ALA A 242 -3.07 17.60 -11.35
N SER A 243 -1.87 17.08 -11.60
CA SER A 243 -1.65 15.65 -11.83
C SER A 243 -1.96 14.81 -10.59
N ALA A 244 -1.56 15.26 -9.39
CA ALA A 244 -1.88 14.59 -8.14
C ALA A 244 -3.39 14.58 -7.86
N PHE A 245 -4.07 15.71 -8.13
CA PHE A 245 -5.51 15.81 -8.04
C PHE A 245 -6.20 14.85 -9.01
N LEU A 246 -5.80 14.84 -10.28
CA LEU A 246 -6.37 13.94 -11.30
C LEU A 246 -6.16 12.46 -10.93
N ALA A 247 -4.97 12.10 -10.45
CA ALA A 247 -4.69 10.73 -10.01
C ALA A 247 -5.51 10.34 -8.76
N GLY A 248 -5.67 11.25 -7.80
CA GLY A 248 -6.50 11.04 -6.61
C GLY A 248 -7.98 10.90 -6.98
N PHE A 249 -8.48 11.78 -7.86
CA PHE A 249 -9.84 11.70 -8.40
C PHE A 249 -10.08 10.36 -9.12
N ALA A 250 -9.16 9.96 -10.01
CA ALA A 250 -9.26 8.68 -10.70
C ALA A 250 -9.27 7.49 -9.74
N LEU A 251 -8.44 7.50 -8.69
CA LEU A 251 -8.44 6.45 -7.67
C LEU A 251 -9.79 6.37 -6.93
N VAL A 252 -10.33 7.51 -6.47
CA VAL A 252 -11.62 7.56 -5.77
C VAL A 252 -12.76 7.12 -6.69
N PHE A 253 -12.78 7.62 -7.92
CA PHE A 253 -13.77 7.23 -8.93
C PHE A 253 -13.74 5.72 -9.21
N LEU A 254 -12.55 5.14 -9.41
CA LEU A 254 -12.42 3.70 -9.62
C LEU A 254 -12.81 2.91 -8.36
N ALA A 255 -12.53 3.41 -7.15
CA ALA A 255 -12.95 2.79 -5.90
C ALA A 255 -14.47 2.78 -5.73
N LEU A 256 -15.14 3.88 -6.06
CA LEU A 256 -16.60 3.97 -6.05
C LEU A 256 -17.20 3.04 -7.12
N PHE A 257 -16.73 3.14 -8.37
CA PHE A 257 -17.18 2.28 -9.46
C PHE A 257 -16.99 0.80 -9.13
N TRP A 258 -15.84 0.39 -8.59
CA TRP A 258 -15.63 -0.99 -8.15
C TRP A 258 -16.58 -1.38 -7.03
N THR A 259 -16.81 -0.50 -6.06
CA THR A 259 -17.72 -0.76 -4.92
C THR A 259 -19.15 -1.01 -5.38
N SER A 260 -19.62 -0.33 -6.43
CA SER A 260 -20.98 -0.48 -6.96
C SER A 260 -21.20 -1.66 -7.90
N VAL A 261 -20.14 -2.33 -8.36
CA VAL A 261 -20.27 -3.45 -9.33
C VAL A 261 -19.64 -4.75 -8.84
N LYS A 262 -18.82 -4.73 -7.80
CA LYS A 262 -18.01 -5.89 -7.38
C LYS A 262 -18.85 -7.11 -7.02
N THR A 263 -20.05 -6.93 -6.44
CA THR A 263 -20.87 -8.05 -5.96
C THR A 263 -21.42 -8.82 -7.15
N GLU A 264 -22.09 -8.12 -8.07
CA GLU A 264 -22.65 -8.68 -9.30
C GLU A 264 -21.54 -9.19 -10.23
N TYR A 265 -20.41 -8.48 -10.29
CA TYR A 265 -19.25 -8.91 -11.06
C TYR A 265 -18.69 -10.25 -10.56
N ARG A 266 -18.59 -10.45 -9.25
CA ARG A 266 -18.08 -11.70 -8.67
C ARG A 266 -19.02 -12.85 -8.96
N GLU A 267 -20.31 -12.67 -8.73
CA GLU A 267 -21.33 -13.66 -9.05
C GLU A 267 -21.28 -14.06 -10.54
N TYR A 268 -21.17 -13.08 -11.43
CA TYR A 268 -20.99 -13.31 -12.86
C TYR A 268 -19.69 -14.08 -13.15
N ALA A 269 -18.55 -13.60 -12.64
CA ALA A 269 -17.23 -14.16 -12.93
C ALA A 269 -17.01 -15.59 -12.38
N THR A 270 -17.70 -15.96 -11.29
CA THR A 270 -17.63 -17.30 -10.67
C THR A 270 -18.78 -18.21 -11.08
N GLY A 271 -19.67 -17.75 -11.98
CA GLY A 271 -20.83 -18.54 -12.44
C GLY A 271 -21.85 -18.83 -11.33
N GLY A 272 -21.94 -17.97 -10.32
CA GLY A 272 -22.79 -18.16 -9.14
C GLY A 272 -22.29 -19.19 -8.13
N SER A 273 -21.09 -19.75 -8.32
CA SER A 273 -20.49 -20.65 -7.34
C SER A 273 -19.93 -19.87 -6.13
N GLU A 274 -19.99 -20.47 -4.94
CA GLU A 274 -19.34 -19.94 -3.71
C GLU A 274 -17.80 -19.99 -3.79
N SER A 275 -17.24 -20.52 -4.88
CA SER A 275 -15.80 -20.59 -5.13
C SER A 275 -15.24 -19.26 -5.60
N GLN A 276 -14.01 -18.95 -5.19
CA GLN A 276 -13.24 -17.82 -5.72
C GLN A 276 -12.54 -18.13 -7.06
N ALA A 277 -12.76 -19.31 -7.62
CA ALA A 277 -12.22 -19.67 -8.92
C ALA A 277 -12.98 -18.94 -10.04
N LEU A 278 -12.23 -18.21 -10.87
CA LEU A 278 -12.77 -17.56 -12.07
C LEU A 278 -13.17 -18.63 -13.09
N GLN A 279 -14.46 -18.70 -13.42
CA GLN A 279 -14.99 -19.65 -14.40
C GLN A 279 -15.05 -19.04 -15.80
N LEU A 280 -15.26 -17.72 -15.88
CA LEU A 280 -15.37 -17.01 -17.15
C LEU A 280 -14.03 -16.56 -17.73
N SER A 281 -13.99 -16.45 -19.05
CA SER A 281 -12.82 -16.00 -19.79
C SER A 281 -12.49 -14.53 -19.47
N LEU A 282 -11.29 -14.07 -19.86
CA LEU A 282 -10.92 -12.66 -19.68
C LEU A 282 -11.76 -11.73 -20.56
N SER A 283 -12.14 -12.16 -21.78
CA SER A 283 -12.94 -11.36 -22.70
C SER A 283 -14.34 -11.09 -22.13
N ASP A 284 -15.02 -12.12 -21.62
CA ASP A 284 -16.38 -11.99 -21.09
C ASP A 284 -16.40 -11.06 -19.87
N ARG A 285 -15.39 -11.19 -19.00
CA ARG A 285 -15.21 -10.31 -17.84
C ARG A 285 -14.93 -8.87 -18.25
N ALA A 286 -14.14 -8.65 -19.30
CA ALA A 286 -13.88 -7.31 -19.81
C ALA A 286 -15.14 -6.69 -20.45
N GLU A 287 -15.91 -7.49 -21.21
CA GLU A 287 -17.18 -7.07 -21.80
C GLU A 287 -18.19 -6.67 -20.74
N TYR A 288 -18.33 -7.46 -19.67
CA TYR A 288 -19.17 -7.10 -18.53
C TYR A 288 -18.80 -5.73 -17.94
N MET A 289 -17.51 -5.51 -17.68
CA MET A 289 -17.03 -4.25 -17.10
C MET A 289 -17.27 -3.06 -18.03
N LEU A 290 -17.05 -3.22 -19.34
CA LEU A 290 -17.36 -2.20 -20.34
C LEU A 290 -18.86 -1.89 -20.39
N GLY A 291 -19.71 -2.92 -20.29
CA GLY A 291 -21.16 -2.77 -20.19
C GLY A 291 -21.58 -1.95 -18.97
N ARG A 292 -20.96 -2.17 -17.80
CA ARG A 292 -21.21 -1.37 -16.58
C ARG A 292 -20.71 0.07 -16.72
N VAL A 293 -19.58 0.30 -17.38
CA VAL A 293 -19.10 1.66 -17.69
C VAL A 293 -20.06 2.40 -18.62
N ALA A 294 -20.66 1.72 -19.61
CA ALA A 294 -21.65 2.33 -20.49
C ALA A 294 -22.94 2.73 -19.76
N ARG A 295 -23.24 2.08 -18.63
CA ARG A 295 -24.41 2.32 -17.77
C ARG A 295 -24.06 3.01 -16.46
N ILE A 296 -22.98 3.80 -16.47
CA ILE A 296 -22.49 4.47 -15.27
C ILE A 296 -23.49 5.45 -14.64
N GLY A 297 -24.46 5.93 -15.44
CA GLY A 297 -25.56 6.78 -14.97
C GLY A 297 -26.54 6.08 -14.03
N ASP A 298 -26.56 4.74 -14.01
CA ASP A 298 -27.47 3.95 -13.18
C ASP A 298 -26.93 3.73 -11.76
N ILE A 299 -25.69 4.16 -11.48
CA ILE A 299 -25.05 3.98 -10.17
C ILE A 299 -25.62 5.00 -9.18
N ASP A 300 -26.18 4.51 -8.07
CA ASP A 300 -26.45 5.33 -6.91
C ASP A 300 -25.13 5.69 -6.21
N TRP A 301 -24.62 6.87 -6.56
CA TRP A 301 -23.36 7.37 -6.01
C TRP A 301 -23.43 7.69 -4.52
N ALA A 302 -24.60 8.05 -3.99
CA ALA A 302 -24.75 8.36 -2.56
C ALA A 302 -24.62 7.07 -1.74
N LEU A 303 -25.39 6.04 -2.12
CA LEU A 303 -25.31 4.73 -1.47
C LEU A 303 -23.93 4.10 -1.63
N THR A 304 -23.35 4.17 -2.83
CA THR A 304 -22.00 3.63 -3.10
C THR A 304 -20.93 4.34 -2.29
N SER A 305 -21.02 5.66 -2.13
CA SER A 305 -20.06 6.43 -1.33
C SER A 305 -20.15 6.08 0.15
N LYS A 306 -21.37 5.93 0.68
CA LYS A 306 -21.59 5.47 2.05
C LYS A 306 -21.04 4.05 2.26
N ALA A 307 -21.35 3.11 1.38
CA ALA A 307 -20.86 1.74 1.45
C ALA A 307 -19.31 1.66 1.36
N LEU A 308 -18.67 2.52 0.56
CA LEU A 308 -17.21 2.60 0.53
C LEU A 308 -16.65 3.13 1.86
N LEU A 309 -17.29 4.13 2.45
CA LEU A 309 -16.86 4.72 3.72
C LEU A 309 -17.02 3.73 4.88
N GLU A 310 -18.16 3.04 4.96
CA GLU A 310 -18.41 1.94 5.91
C GLU A 310 -17.36 0.84 5.75
N ARG A 311 -16.99 0.48 4.52
CA ARG A 311 -15.93 -0.51 4.29
C ARG A 311 -14.55 -0.03 4.75
N LEU A 312 -14.26 1.26 4.66
CA LEU A 312 -13.01 1.82 5.17
C LEU A 312 -13.01 1.91 6.70
N ALA A 313 -14.16 2.12 7.33
CA ALA A 313 -14.36 2.31 8.76
C ALA A 313 -14.23 1.01 9.58
N TYR A 314 -13.06 0.39 9.54
CA TYR A 314 -12.81 -0.93 10.15
C TYR A 314 -12.86 -0.95 11.69
N VAL A 315 -13.04 0.21 12.30
CA VAL A 315 -13.20 0.37 13.76
C VAL A 315 -14.43 -0.37 14.29
N ASP A 316 -15.50 -0.47 13.49
CA ASP A 316 -16.76 -1.07 13.92
C ASP A 316 -16.62 -2.56 14.29
N ILE A 317 -15.85 -3.31 13.49
CA ILE A 317 -15.55 -4.72 13.79
C ILE A 317 -14.77 -4.85 15.10
N THR A 318 -13.81 -3.96 15.34
CA THR A 318 -13.06 -3.95 16.62
C THR A 318 -13.98 -3.59 17.78
N GLY A 319 -14.90 -2.64 17.62
CA GLY A 319 -15.90 -2.30 18.63
C GLY A 319 -16.79 -3.49 19.01
N LEU A 320 -17.24 -4.25 18.00
CA LEU A 320 -18.03 -5.45 18.21
C LEU A 320 -17.28 -6.54 19.00
N VAL A 321 -16.00 -6.74 18.68
CA VAL A 321 -15.13 -7.67 19.44
C VAL A 321 -15.01 -7.23 20.90
N ILE A 322 -14.80 -5.93 21.15
CA ILE A 322 -14.74 -5.40 22.51
C ILE A 322 -16.06 -5.65 23.24
N ASN A 323 -17.23 -5.41 22.61
CA ASN A 323 -18.52 -5.70 23.24
C ASN A 323 -18.62 -7.17 23.69
N VAL A 324 -18.25 -8.09 22.80
CA VAL A 324 -18.34 -9.53 23.05
C VAL A 324 -17.40 -9.97 24.16
N ASP A 325 -16.18 -9.46 24.14
CA ASP A 325 -15.16 -9.72 25.16
C ASP A 325 -15.61 -9.20 26.54
N GLN A 326 -16.11 -7.96 26.60
CA GLN A 326 -16.60 -7.36 27.85
C GLN A 326 -17.89 -8.00 28.39
N ALA A 327 -18.72 -8.57 27.51
CA ALA A 327 -19.89 -9.35 27.90
C ALA A 327 -19.56 -10.82 28.25
N GLY A 328 -18.39 -11.30 27.82
CA GLY A 328 -17.92 -12.65 28.08
C GLY A 328 -17.23 -12.75 29.44
N SER A 329 -17.42 -13.90 30.10
CA SER A 329 -16.70 -14.25 31.34
C SER A 329 -15.55 -15.23 31.09
N GLU A 330 -15.24 -15.53 29.83
CA GLU A 330 -14.10 -16.40 29.49
C GLU A 330 -12.77 -15.66 29.67
N PRO A 331 -11.78 -16.25 30.36
CA PRO A 331 -10.48 -15.64 30.53
C PRO A 331 -9.80 -15.36 29.17
N SER A 332 -9.26 -14.15 29.03
CA SER A 332 -8.38 -13.79 27.92
C SER A 332 -7.19 -14.75 27.89
N SER A 333 -7.15 -15.59 26.86
CA SER A 333 -6.04 -16.51 26.59
C SER A 333 -5.24 -15.95 25.43
N MET A 334 -3.92 -16.19 25.39
CA MET A 334 -3.00 -15.79 24.31
C MET A 334 -3.21 -16.63 23.03
N ARG A 335 -4.47 -16.92 22.69
CA ARG A 335 -4.85 -17.87 21.66
C ARG A 335 -4.52 -17.30 20.28
N GLN A 336 -4.78 -16.03 20.00
CA GLN A 336 -4.52 -15.48 18.66
C GLN A 336 -3.03 -15.52 18.34
N TRP A 337 -2.16 -15.14 19.28
CA TRP A 337 -0.71 -15.25 19.12
C TRP A 337 -0.22 -16.69 19.01
N SER A 338 -0.73 -17.61 19.86
CA SER A 338 -0.38 -19.03 19.81
C SER A 338 -0.76 -19.66 18.46
N ASP A 339 -1.97 -19.38 17.98
CA ASP A 339 -2.47 -19.84 16.69
C ASP A 339 -1.64 -19.24 15.55
N ALA A 340 -1.27 -17.96 15.64
CA ALA A 340 -0.42 -17.30 14.66
C ALA A 340 0.99 -17.92 14.60
N PHE A 341 1.66 -18.12 15.74
CA PHE A 341 2.99 -18.74 15.77
C PHE A 341 2.96 -20.19 15.30
N SER A 342 2.00 -20.98 15.79
CA SER A 342 1.86 -22.37 15.35
C SER A 342 1.58 -22.47 13.86
N HIS A 343 0.82 -21.53 13.30
CA HIS A 343 0.59 -21.47 11.87
C HIS A 343 1.88 -21.10 11.12
N VAL A 344 2.60 -20.07 11.51
CA VAL A 344 3.78 -19.63 10.75
C VAL A 344 4.94 -20.63 10.82
N LEU A 345 5.14 -21.27 11.98
CA LEU A 345 6.25 -22.20 12.21
C LEU A 345 6.01 -23.61 11.64
N ARG A 346 4.78 -23.90 11.16
CA ARG A 346 4.42 -25.18 10.51
C ARG A 346 4.12 -24.94 9.02
N PRO A 347 5.13 -24.89 8.14
CA PRO A 347 4.89 -24.63 6.72
C PRO A 347 4.20 -25.82 6.05
N ARG A 348 3.26 -25.55 5.14
CA ARG A 348 2.41 -26.59 4.51
C ARG A 348 3.17 -27.63 3.69
N PHE A 349 4.39 -27.34 3.25
CA PHE A 349 5.20 -28.33 2.52
C PHE A 349 5.81 -29.40 3.45
N LEU A 350 5.97 -29.10 4.75
CA LEU A 350 6.38 -30.09 5.76
C LEU A 350 5.17 -30.71 6.47
N PHE A 351 4.06 -29.98 6.53
CA PHE A 351 2.81 -30.39 7.18
C PHE A 351 1.65 -30.27 6.19
N PRO A 352 1.47 -31.25 5.28
CA PRO A 352 0.46 -31.19 4.21
C PRO A 352 -0.97 -31.14 4.74
N ASP A 353 -1.24 -31.90 5.82
CA ASP A 353 -2.56 -32.04 6.45
C ASP A 353 -2.94 -30.86 7.35
N LYS A 354 -2.12 -29.81 7.36
CA LYS A 354 -2.37 -28.62 8.16
C LYS A 354 -3.60 -27.88 7.65
N GLU A 355 -4.54 -27.67 8.55
CA GLU A 355 -5.80 -26.97 8.28
C GLU A 355 -5.57 -25.56 7.68
N ALA A 356 -6.50 -25.19 6.80
CA ALA A 356 -6.49 -23.87 6.20
C ALA A 356 -6.94 -22.81 7.22
N LEU A 357 -6.31 -21.64 7.16
CA LEU A 357 -6.72 -20.50 7.96
C LEU A 357 -8.09 -20.02 7.48
N SER A 358 -9.06 -20.00 8.39
CA SER A 358 -10.40 -19.45 8.17
C SER A 358 -10.53 -18.17 8.99
N ASP A 359 -10.42 -16.99 8.35
CA ASP A 359 -10.70 -15.76 9.11
C ASP A 359 -12.19 -15.65 9.46
N THR A 360 -13.06 -16.27 8.65
CA THR A 360 -14.49 -16.38 8.94
C THR A 360 -14.75 -17.05 10.29
N GLU A 361 -14.06 -18.15 10.59
CA GLU A 361 -14.22 -18.84 11.88
C GLU A 361 -13.75 -17.96 13.06
N VAL A 362 -12.60 -17.29 12.88
CA VAL A 362 -12.09 -16.31 13.85
C VAL A 362 -13.10 -15.17 14.03
N TYR A 363 -13.69 -14.68 12.95
CA TYR A 363 -14.71 -13.63 12.96
C TYR A 363 -15.94 -14.03 13.75
N ILE A 364 -16.56 -15.16 13.45
CA ILE A 364 -17.74 -15.65 14.19
C ILE A 364 -17.41 -15.80 15.67
N ARG A 365 -16.27 -16.41 15.98
CA ARG A 365 -15.87 -16.66 17.37
C ARG A 365 -15.70 -15.36 18.16
N LEU A 366 -15.02 -14.37 17.59
CA LEU A 366 -14.67 -13.13 18.29
C LEU A 366 -15.79 -12.08 18.27
N THR A 367 -16.66 -12.10 17.27
CA THR A 367 -17.75 -11.12 17.13
C THR A 367 -19.13 -11.67 17.52
N LYS A 368 -19.29 -13.00 17.61
CA LYS A 368 -20.57 -13.69 17.78
C LYS A 368 -21.65 -13.28 16.77
N ALA A 369 -21.26 -12.62 15.67
CA ALA A 369 -22.17 -12.18 14.62
C ALA A 369 -22.54 -13.34 13.68
N ASP A 370 -23.77 -13.31 13.19
CA ASP A 370 -24.27 -14.32 12.25
C ASP A 370 -23.61 -14.18 10.86
N LEU A 371 -23.34 -15.33 10.25
CA LEU A 371 -22.67 -15.49 8.95
C LEU A 371 -23.53 -15.00 7.78
N LEU A 372 -24.84 -15.09 7.91
CA LEU A 372 -25.78 -14.97 6.79
C LEU A 372 -25.87 -13.55 6.20
N GLU A 373 -25.64 -12.50 6.99
CA GLU A 373 -25.64 -11.12 6.49
C GLU A 373 -24.29 -10.73 5.85
N ASN A 374 -23.18 -11.30 6.33
CA ASN A 374 -21.83 -10.83 5.99
C ASN A 374 -21.10 -11.67 4.92
N MET A 375 -21.57 -12.88 4.61
CA MET A 375 -20.89 -13.81 3.69
C MET A 375 -21.52 -13.96 2.30
N ARG A 376 -22.58 -13.21 1.95
CA ARG A 376 -23.10 -13.20 0.58
C ARG A 376 -22.02 -12.67 -0.38
N GLY A 377 -21.27 -13.59 -1.02
CA GLY A 377 -20.24 -13.28 -2.01
C GLY A 377 -18.90 -14.01 -1.89
N GLY A 378 -18.77 -15.04 -1.05
CA GLY A 378 -17.57 -15.91 -1.03
C GLY A 378 -16.29 -15.23 -0.56
N THR A 379 -16.37 -14.14 0.20
CA THR A 379 -15.21 -13.43 0.76
C THR A 379 -15.11 -13.56 2.26
N SER A 380 -13.97 -14.09 2.73
CA SER A 380 -13.61 -14.15 4.16
C SER A 380 -13.43 -12.74 4.71
N ILE A 381 -14.20 -12.40 5.76
CA ILE A 381 -14.02 -11.18 6.54
C ILE A 381 -13.14 -11.54 7.74
N SER A 382 -12.02 -10.86 7.87
CA SER A 382 -11.15 -10.97 9.03
C SER A 382 -11.57 -9.97 10.11
N VAL A 383 -11.14 -10.22 11.34
CA VAL A 383 -11.30 -9.35 12.52
C VAL A 383 -10.17 -8.33 12.62
N GLY A 384 -9.02 -8.66 12.03
CA GLY A 384 -7.86 -7.79 11.95
C GLY A 384 -6.98 -7.87 13.19
N TYR A 385 -5.68 -7.72 12.96
CA TYR A 385 -4.66 -7.98 13.97
C TYR A 385 -4.79 -7.07 15.21
N MET A 386 -5.33 -5.86 15.09
CA MET A 386 -5.50 -4.96 16.24
C MET A 386 -6.57 -5.49 17.20
N ALA A 387 -7.70 -5.97 16.68
CA ALA A 387 -8.75 -6.57 17.50
C ALA A 387 -8.32 -7.93 18.06
N GLU A 388 -7.57 -8.74 17.29
CA GLU A 388 -6.97 -9.98 17.80
C GLU A 388 -6.01 -9.72 18.97
N ASN A 389 -5.20 -8.65 18.90
CA ASN A 389 -4.34 -8.23 20.02
C ASN A 389 -5.15 -7.74 21.24
N TYR A 390 -6.31 -7.12 21.01
CA TYR A 390 -7.21 -6.72 22.10
C TYR A 390 -7.75 -7.95 22.84
N VAL A 391 -8.22 -8.96 22.11
CA VAL A 391 -8.77 -10.18 22.73
C VAL A 391 -7.73 -10.90 23.59
N ASP A 392 -6.48 -10.99 23.12
CA ASP A 392 -5.42 -11.70 23.84
C ASP A 392 -4.84 -10.91 25.04
N LEU A 393 -4.92 -9.58 25.04
CA LEU A 393 -4.14 -8.73 25.96
C LEU A 393 -4.96 -7.62 26.66
N GLY A 394 -6.20 -7.39 26.25
CA GLY A 394 -7.01 -6.24 26.65
C GLY A 394 -6.35 -4.89 26.31
N PHE A 395 -6.90 -3.80 26.83
CA PHE A 395 -6.23 -2.49 26.83
C PHE A 395 -5.71 -2.19 28.25
N PRO A 396 -4.44 -1.73 28.43
CA PRO A 396 -3.49 -1.28 27.41
C PRO A 396 -2.60 -2.37 26.80
N GLY A 397 -2.76 -3.64 27.21
CA GLY A 397 -1.87 -4.74 26.80
C GLY A 397 -1.73 -4.92 25.28
N MET A 398 -2.80 -4.68 24.51
CA MET A 398 -2.80 -4.74 23.05
C MET A 398 -1.73 -3.86 22.40
N LEU A 399 -1.35 -2.75 23.05
CA LEU A 399 -0.32 -1.85 22.55
C LEU A 399 1.06 -2.53 22.53
N ALA A 400 1.32 -3.45 23.46
CA ALA A 400 2.54 -4.27 23.45
C ALA A 400 2.55 -5.27 22.29
N GLY A 401 1.39 -5.87 21.98
CA GLY A 401 1.23 -6.73 20.82
C GLY A 401 1.39 -6.00 19.48
N VAL A 402 0.77 -4.81 19.35
CA VAL A 402 0.97 -3.92 18.21
C VAL A 402 2.42 -3.44 18.11
N PHE A 403 3.08 -3.17 19.23
CA PHE A 403 4.51 -2.86 19.26
C PHE A 403 5.34 -4.01 18.68
N ALA A 404 5.04 -5.27 19.05
CA ALA A 404 5.72 -6.46 18.51
C ALA A 404 5.50 -6.61 16.99
N VAL A 405 4.28 -6.36 16.51
CA VAL A 405 3.97 -6.32 15.07
C VAL A 405 4.78 -5.21 14.38
N GLY A 406 4.79 -4.00 14.93
CA GLY A 406 5.58 -2.88 14.40
C GLY A 406 7.08 -3.18 14.38
N LEU A 407 7.58 -3.91 15.37
CA LEU A 407 8.98 -4.33 15.45
C LEU A 407 9.31 -5.30 14.32
N LEU A 408 8.47 -6.32 14.09
CA LEU A 408 8.64 -7.26 12.98
C LEU A 408 8.69 -6.52 11.64
N VAL A 409 7.70 -5.67 11.38
CA VAL A 409 7.62 -4.90 10.11
C VAL A 409 8.86 -4.04 9.91
N ALA A 410 9.28 -3.32 10.94
CA ALA A 410 10.45 -2.46 10.86
C ALA A 410 11.76 -3.26 10.70
N LEU A 411 11.89 -4.44 11.34
CA LEU A 411 13.06 -5.30 11.20
C LEU A 411 13.17 -5.89 9.79
N VAL A 412 12.07 -6.35 9.19
CA VAL A 412 12.05 -6.85 7.80
C VAL A 412 12.44 -5.75 6.81
N ILE A 413 11.94 -4.53 7.00
CA ILE A 413 12.36 -3.39 6.19
C ILE A 413 13.85 -3.11 6.40
N ARG A 414 14.33 -3.09 7.65
CA ARG A 414 15.76 -2.89 7.94
C ARG A 414 16.63 -3.95 7.26
N PHE A 415 16.18 -5.20 7.23
CA PHE A 415 16.83 -6.31 6.52
C PHE A 415 16.97 -6.01 5.01
N PHE A 416 15.96 -5.48 4.33
CA PHE A 416 16.13 -5.08 2.92
C PHE A 416 17.11 -3.93 2.73
N PHE A 417 17.22 -3.03 3.72
CA PHE A 417 18.15 -1.91 3.68
C PHE A 417 19.61 -2.31 3.96
N SER A 418 19.88 -3.50 4.50
CA SER A 418 21.24 -4.02 4.70
C SER A 418 21.87 -4.63 3.44
N PHE A 419 21.10 -4.84 2.36
CA PHE A 419 21.65 -5.37 1.11
C PHE A 419 22.46 -4.33 0.34
N ASP A 420 23.55 -4.76 -0.30
CA ASP A 420 24.34 -3.92 -1.20
C ASP A 420 23.73 -3.81 -2.61
N VAL A 421 22.54 -3.19 -2.66
CA VAL A 421 21.81 -2.89 -3.90
C VAL A 421 21.52 -1.40 -4.00
N PRO A 422 21.22 -0.85 -5.20
CA PRO A 422 20.82 0.55 -5.36
C PRO A 422 19.71 0.98 -4.41
N TRP A 423 19.75 2.23 -3.93
CA TRP A 423 18.83 2.72 -2.90
C TRP A 423 17.36 2.58 -3.31
N MET A 424 17.03 2.88 -4.57
CA MET A 424 15.66 2.74 -5.07
C MET A 424 15.18 1.30 -5.17
N VAL A 425 16.09 0.33 -5.27
CA VAL A 425 15.74 -1.10 -5.19
C VAL A 425 15.35 -1.46 -3.75
N ARG A 426 16.07 -0.92 -2.75
CA ARG A 426 15.74 -1.11 -1.32
C ARG A 426 14.38 -0.49 -0.99
N GLN A 427 14.12 0.73 -1.48
CA GLN A 427 12.83 1.40 -1.32
C GLN A 427 11.70 0.62 -2.02
N GLY A 428 11.92 0.14 -3.24
CA GLY A 428 10.96 -0.69 -3.96
C GLY A 428 10.67 -2.02 -3.25
N ALA A 429 11.69 -2.69 -2.71
CA ALA A 429 11.50 -3.93 -1.94
C ALA A 429 10.71 -3.70 -0.66
N ALA A 430 10.99 -2.62 0.08
CA ALA A 430 10.21 -2.24 1.26
C ALA A 430 8.76 -1.88 0.91
N LEU A 431 8.54 -1.21 -0.23
CA LEU A 431 7.19 -0.92 -0.71
C LEU A 431 6.43 -2.21 -1.08
N ALA A 432 7.08 -3.12 -1.79
CA ALA A 432 6.48 -4.40 -2.16
C ALA A 432 6.12 -5.22 -0.92
N TYR A 433 6.97 -5.20 0.12
CA TYR A 433 6.69 -5.84 1.40
C TYR A 433 5.50 -5.20 2.13
N VAL A 434 5.53 -3.88 2.32
CA VAL A 434 4.43 -3.16 2.97
C VAL A 434 3.12 -3.37 2.23
N TYR A 435 3.13 -3.31 0.89
CA TYR A 435 1.93 -3.60 0.09
C TYR A 435 1.42 -5.02 0.34
N SER A 436 2.32 -6.01 0.42
CA SER A 436 1.94 -7.40 0.68
C SER A 436 1.23 -7.61 2.02
N ILE A 437 1.61 -6.88 3.07
CA ILE A 437 1.02 -7.03 4.42
C ILE A 437 -0.12 -6.04 4.70
N CYS A 438 -0.21 -4.95 3.91
CA CYS A 438 -1.11 -3.83 4.18
C CYS A 438 -2.07 -3.54 3.02
N ALA A 439 -2.10 -4.36 1.96
CA ALA A 439 -3.06 -4.17 0.86
C ALA A 439 -4.51 -4.11 1.39
N SER A 440 -4.86 -4.95 2.36
CA SER A 440 -6.16 -4.94 3.05
C SER A 440 -6.20 -4.01 4.28
N GLY A 441 -5.12 -3.32 4.60
CA GLY A 441 -5.01 -2.45 5.78
C GLY A 441 -5.10 -3.20 7.10
N LEU A 442 -5.97 -2.74 7.99
CA LEU A 442 -6.21 -3.29 9.33
C LEU A 442 -6.94 -4.63 9.29
N GLU A 443 -7.54 -4.99 8.15
CA GLU A 443 -8.27 -6.24 7.96
C GLU A 443 -7.36 -7.48 8.02
N VAL A 444 -6.04 -7.35 7.98
CA VAL A 444 -5.14 -8.52 7.99
C VAL A 444 -5.12 -9.20 9.36
N SER A 445 -5.34 -10.52 9.41
CA SER A 445 -5.23 -11.33 10.63
C SER A 445 -3.77 -11.52 11.07
N LEU A 446 -3.50 -11.74 12.36
CA LEU A 446 -2.14 -11.94 12.88
C LEU A 446 -1.38 -13.06 12.15
N PRO A 447 -1.96 -14.26 11.95
CA PRO A 447 -1.25 -15.36 11.29
C PRO A 447 -0.84 -15.01 9.86
N LYS A 448 -1.69 -14.28 9.12
CA LYS A 448 -1.41 -13.81 7.77
C LYS A 448 -0.31 -12.76 7.77
N LEU A 449 -0.37 -11.77 8.66
CA LEU A 449 0.66 -10.74 8.77
C LEU A 449 2.03 -11.35 9.07
N LEU A 450 2.11 -12.24 10.07
CA LEU A 450 3.36 -12.90 10.45
C LEU A 450 3.89 -13.80 9.33
N GLY A 451 3.00 -14.64 8.76
CA GLY A 451 3.36 -15.60 7.72
C GLY A 451 3.81 -14.92 6.43
N SER A 452 3.08 -13.91 5.97
CA SER A 452 3.48 -13.08 4.83
C SER A 452 4.78 -12.36 5.10
N SER A 453 4.99 -11.83 6.32
CA SER A 453 6.25 -11.15 6.65
C SER A 453 7.47 -12.05 6.57
N LEU A 454 7.39 -13.25 7.16
CA LEU A 454 8.49 -14.20 7.12
C LEU A 454 8.74 -14.71 5.69
N THR A 455 7.68 -15.13 5.00
CA THR A 455 7.78 -15.67 3.64
C THR A 455 8.35 -14.62 2.67
N PHE A 456 7.87 -13.38 2.78
CA PHE A 456 8.35 -12.28 1.95
C PHE A 456 9.82 -11.94 2.26
N ALA A 457 10.21 -11.88 3.54
CA ALA A 457 11.61 -11.64 3.93
C ALA A 457 12.55 -12.69 3.35
N VAL A 458 12.19 -13.97 3.44
CA VAL A 458 12.98 -15.07 2.87
C VAL A 458 13.02 -14.98 1.33
N ALA A 459 11.86 -14.91 0.68
CA ALA A 459 11.78 -14.88 -0.78
C ALA A 459 12.54 -13.70 -1.38
N TYR A 460 12.32 -12.48 -0.86
CA TYR A 460 13.03 -11.30 -1.35
C TYR A 460 14.49 -11.27 -0.94
N GLY A 461 14.84 -11.79 0.23
CA GLY A 461 16.23 -11.95 0.63
C GLY A 461 17.00 -12.78 -0.38
N LEU A 462 16.41 -13.89 -0.84
CA LEU A 462 16.98 -14.75 -1.89
C LEU A 462 17.03 -14.04 -3.25
N ILE A 463 15.97 -13.33 -3.65
CA ILE A 463 15.96 -12.56 -4.90
C ILE A 463 17.07 -11.50 -4.89
N LEU A 464 17.16 -10.67 -3.84
CA LEU A 464 18.14 -9.60 -3.74
C LEU A 464 19.57 -10.13 -3.67
N LYS A 465 19.78 -11.29 -3.02
CA LYS A 465 21.10 -11.92 -2.90
C LYS A 465 21.56 -12.60 -4.20
N PHE A 466 20.67 -13.33 -4.88
CA PHE A 466 21.05 -14.24 -5.96
C PHE A 466 20.55 -13.81 -7.34
N ALA A 467 19.28 -13.44 -7.47
CA ALA A 467 18.68 -13.11 -8.78
C ALA A 467 18.99 -11.67 -9.22
N PHE A 468 18.92 -10.71 -8.29
CA PHE A 468 19.11 -9.29 -8.59
C PHE A 468 20.51 -8.98 -9.15
N PRO A 469 21.64 -9.56 -8.66
CA PRO A 469 22.94 -9.33 -9.27
C PRO A 469 23.01 -9.75 -10.74
N ILE A 470 22.28 -10.80 -11.14
CA ILE A 470 22.21 -11.27 -12.53
C ILE A 470 21.44 -10.25 -13.37
N GLY A 471 20.25 -9.84 -12.91
CA GLY A 471 19.43 -8.82 -13.56
C GLY A 471 20.14 -7.48 -13.69
N ARG A 472 20.85 -7.05 -12.63
CA ARG A 472 21.67 -5.83 -12.62
C ARG A 472 22.78 -5.89 -13.67
N ARG A 473 23.54 -6.99 -13.76
CA ARG A 473 24.58 -7.14 -14.80
C ARG A 473 24.00 -7.02 -16.20
N TRP A 474 22.80 -7.57 -16.43
CA TRP A 474 22.10 -7.45 -17.71
C TRP A 474 21.69 -5.99 -18.01
N LEU A 475 21.06 -5.31 -17.05
CA LEU A 475 20.68 -3.89 -17.16
C LEU A 475 21.90 -3.00 -17.42
N ASP A 476 23.00 -3.20 -16.68
CA ASP A 476 24.23 -2.41 -16.82
C ASP A 476 24.94 -2.65 -18.17
N ARG A 477 24.85 -3.86 -18.72
CA ARG A 477 25.36 -4.16 -20.08
C ARG A 477 24.54 -3.44 -21.15
N ARG A 478 23.22 -3.50 -21.05
CA ARG A 478 22.28 -2.84 -21.99
C ARG A 478 22.40 -1.32 -21.97
N ALA A 479 22.56 -0.74 -20.79
CA ALA A 479 22.81 0.68 -20.62
C ALA A 479 24.09 1.13 -21.33
N ARG A 480 25.20 0.38 -21.16
CA ARG A 480 26.49 0.67 -21.80
C ARG A 480 26.41 0.58 -23.33
N GLN A 481 25.73 -0.42 -23.88
CA GLN A 481 25.58 -0.59 -25.33
C GLN A 481 24.87 0.61 -25.98
N ALA A 482 23.84 1.18 -25.34
CA ALA A 482 23.10 2.31 -25.88
C ALA A 482 23.90 3.62 -25.94
N VAL A 483 24.88 3.80 -25.04
CA VAL A 483 25.78 4.95 -25.05
C VAL A 483 26.72 4.88 -26.26
N VAL A 484 27.19 3.68 -26.62
CA VAL A 484 28.11 3.47 -27.74
C VAL A 484 27.41 3.64 -29.10
N THR A 485 26.15 3.24 -29.23
CA THR A 485 25.41 3.27 -30.50
C THR A 485 24.79 4.62 -30.85
N THR A 486 24.78 5.59 -29.94
CA THR A 486 24.31 6.95 -30.27
C THR A 486 25.42 7.65 -31.05
N PRO A 487 25.33 7.79 -32.40
CA PRO A 487 26.40 8.42 -33.16
C PRO A 487 26.50 9.86 -32.66
N ARG A 488 27.68 10.27 -32.19
CA ARG A 488 27.98 11.69 -32.02
C ARG A 488 27.65 12.32 -33.38
N ARG A 489 26.55 13.06 -33.46
CA ARG A 489 26.35 14.09 -34.48
C ARG A 489 27.46 15.10 -34.24
N THR A 490 28.67 14.76 -34.70
CA THR A 490 29.78 15.67 -34.83
C THR A 490 29.26 16.75 -35.73
N GLY A 491 29.15 17.95 -35.16
CA GLY A 491 28.75 19.13 -35.88
C GLY A 491 29.59 19.21 -37.14
N ARG A 492 28.93 19.06 -38.29
CA ARG A 492 29.44 19.55 -39.55
C ARG A 492 29.42 21.08 -39.38
N VAL A 493 30.44 21.60 -38.71
CA VAL A 493 30.75 23.03 -38.69
C VAL A 493 31.00 23.37 -40.15
N SER A 494 29.97 23.95 -40.75
CA SER A 494 30.01 24.55 -42.07
C SER A 494 31.13 25.61 -42.04
N ARG A 495 32.33 25.21 -42.47
CA ARG A 495 33.44 26.10 -42.80
C ARG A 495 33.08 26.76 -44.13
N ARG A 496 32.07 27.64 -44.12
CA ARG A 496 31.74 28.51 -45.26
C ARG A 496 32.66 29.73 -45.21
N GLY A 497 33.65 29.71 -46.10
CA GLY A 497 34.09 30.84 -46.91
C GLY A 497 34.60 32.10 -46.21
N ARG A 498 35.91 32.32 -46.28
CA ARG A 498 36.51 33.63 -46.59
C ARG A 498 37.88 33.43 -47.24
N GLY A 499 37.87 33.32 -48.58
CA GLY A 499 38.87 33.89 -49.51
C GLY A 499 38.02 34.68 -50.53
N SER A 500 38.40 35.84 -51.07
CA SER A 500 39.71 36.28 -51.53
C SER A 500 39.99 37.78 -51.25
N PRO A 501 41.24 38.23 -51.45
CA PRO A 501 41.59 39.64 -51.61
C PRO A 501 41.44 40.09 -53.07
N HIS A 502 40.90 41.27 -53.28
CA HIS A 502 41.13 42.15 -54.43
C HIS A 502 40.98 43.59 -53.98
#